data_AF-A0A7D9IUL7-F1
#
_entry.id   AF-A0A7D9IUL7-F1
#
_cell.length_a   1.000
_cell.length_b   1.000
_cell.length_c   1.000
_cell.angle_alpha   90.00
_cell.angle_beta   90.00
_cell.angle_gamma   90.00
#
_symmetry.space_group_name_H-M   'P 1'
#
loop_
_entity.id
_entity.type
_entity.pdbx_description
1 polymer ?
#
loop_
_entity_poly.entity_id
_entity_poly.type
_entity_poly.pdbx_seq_one_letter_code
_entity_poly.pdbx_strand_id
1 'polypeptide(L)'
;MAATLRTHFSRDEVLEQDIYNPAPTASLESFEDRAKNALSLLFQDSRENEDRKRLFVDAGVQHLQTLYSLFPMPCTETQNKRAEAILMEPIYPASVLQSESRSWLQAMRRRLAAKKSIRNPYYVEICRDFSYEIFSVIAKIVGRLNGFVKPFCSHGNNNKAEIISFTSVRLVNELFVLLSKFTSETVASYFKRDLSGSRKGHSAAVIVSDAKDFVFTYKKRPGKLVIGFSYGEWNVNGFPQHTF
;
A
#
# COMPACT_ATOMS: atom_id res chain seq x y z
N MET A 1 20.03 54.15 37.18
CA MET A 1 20.59 53.17 36.23
C MET A 1 19.39 52.44 35.64
N ALA A 2 18.82 52.90 34.52
CA ALA A 2 19.21 52.58 33.13
C ALA A 2 19.05 51.08 32.83
N ALA A 3 18.35 50.59 31.80
CA ALA A 3 17.66 51.24 30.70
C ALA A 3 16.61 50.30 30.09
N THR A 4 15.54 50.91 29.59
CA THR A 4 14.52 50.40 28.68
C THR A 4 15.14 49.97 27.33
N LEU A 5 14.65 48.89 26.71
CA LEU A 5 14.53 48.80 25.26
C LEU A 5 13.38 47.86 24.87
N ARG A 6 12.30 48.49 24.39
CA ARG A 6 11.27 47.91 23.53
C ARG A 6 11.80 47.92 22.09
N THR A 7 11.57 46.85 21.34
CA THR A 7 11.55 46.83 19.87
C THR A 7 10.35 45.95 19.50
N HIS A 8 9.16 46.51 19.26
CA HIS A 8 8.69 46.97 17.95
C HIS A 8 9.13 46.04 16.81
N PHE A 9 8.37 44.98 16.57
CA PHE A 9 8.23 44.44 15.22
C PHE A 9 7.03 45.12 14.58
N SER A 10 7.34 46.07 13.71
CA SER A 10 6.42 46.76 12.83
C SER A 10 5.73 45.71 11.95
N ARG A 11 4.40 45.67 12.00
CA ARG A 11 3.57 44.78 11.19
C ARG A 11 3.08 45.57 9.97
N ASP A 12 4.03 46.11 9.22
CA ASP A 12 3.83 46.80 7.95
C ASP A 12 4.97 46.38 7.02
N GLU A 13 4.90 45.14 6.54
CA GLU A 13 5.45 44.80 5.24
C GLU A 13 4.28 44.26 4.40
N VAL A 14 3.89 45.11 3.47
CA VAL A 14 3.00 44.86 2.36
C VAL A 14 3.56 43.68 1.58
N LEU A 15 3.12 42.47 1.91
CA LEU A 15 3.08 41.39 0.94
C LEU A 15 1.95 41.73 0.00
N GLU A 16 2.32 42.18 -1.19
CA GLU A 16 1.45 42.28 -2.34
C GLU A 16 0.55 41.04 -2.36
N GLN A 17 -0.74 41.27 -2.06
CA GLN A 17 -1.77 40.37 -2.52
C GLN A 17 -1.67 40.45 -4.04
N ASP A 18 -0.97 39.49 -4.64
CA ASP A 18 -1.33 39.02 -5.97
C ASP A 18 -2.80 38.65 -5.85
N ILE A 19 -3.66 39.61 -6.20
CA ILE A 19 -5.04 39.39 -6.55
C ILE A 19 -4.94 38.39 -7.69
N TYR A 20 -5.03 37.10 -7.36
CA TYR A 20 -5.27 36.07 -8.34
C TYR A 20 -6.60 36.44 -8.96
N ASN A 21 -6.53 37.13 -10.09
CA ASN A 21 -7.65 37.45 -10.93
C ASN A 21 -8.03 36.10 -11.55
N PRO A 22 -9.10 35.42 -11.12
CA PRO A 22 -9.46 34.16 -11.75
C PRO A 22 -9.68 34.49 -13.22
N ALA A 23 -8.87 33.86 -14.09
CA ALA A 23 -9.06 34.00 -15.53
C ALA A 23 -10.56 33.79 -15.80
N PRO A 24 -11.21 34.71 -16.54
CA PRO A 24 -12.64 34.65 -16.74
C PRO A 24 -12.97 33.25 -17.24
N THR A 25 -13.93 32.58 -16.57
CA THR A 25 -14.47 31.28 -16.99
C THR A 25 -14.57 31.30 -18.50
N ALA A 26 -13.64 30.60 -19.17
CA ALA A 26 -13.50 30.74 -20.60
C ALA A 26 -14.83 30.32 -21.22
N SER A 27 -15.51 31.27 -21.85
CA SER A 27 -16.78 31.00 -22.52
C SER A 27 -16.57 29.87 -23.54
N LEU A 28 -17.63 29.15 -23.88
CA LEU A 28 -17.57 28.09 -24.88
C LEU A 28 -16.98 28.59 -26.20
N GLU A 29 -17.22 29.85 -26.54
CA GLU A 29 -16.63 30.58 -27.67
C GLU A 29 -15.10 30.68 -27.55
N SER A 30 -14.56 31.00 -26.36
CA SER A 30 -13.11 31.03 -26.10
C SER A 30 -12.44 29.65 -26.22
N PHE A 31 -13.17 28.56 -25.98
CA PHE A 31 -12.65 27.21 -26.20
C PHE A 31 -12.62 26.85 -27.69
N GLU A 32 -13.70 27.18 -28.41
CA GLU A 32 -13.81 26.93 -29.85
C GLU A 32 -12.67 27.58 -30.64
N ASP A 33 -12.40 28.85 -30.38
CA ASP A 33 -11.34 29.60 -31.05
C ASP A 33 -9.93 29.04 -30.76
N ARG A 34 -9.71 28.55 -29.53
CA ARG A 34 -8.45 27.89 -29.16
C ARG A 34 -8.30 26.53 -29.82
N ALA A 35 -9.36 25.74 -29.87
CA ALA A 35 -9.38 24.43 -30.53
C ALA A 35 -9.17 24.57 -32.04
N LYS A 36 -9.84 25.54 -32.68
CA LYS A 36 -9.65 25.88 -34.10
C LYS A 36 -8.20 26.23 -34.39
N ASN A 37 -7.63 27.17 -33.65
CA ASN A 37 -6.23 27.57 -33.85
C ASN A 37 -5.25 26.40 -33.65
N ALA A 38 -5.42 25.59 -32.61
CA ALA A 38 -4.56 24.44 -32.33
C ALA A 38 -4.65 23.35 -33.41
N LEU A 39 -5.84 23.07 -33.93
CA LEU A 39 -6.03 22.08 -34.99
C LEU A 39 -5.55 22.62 -36.34
N SER A 40 -5.73 23.91 -36.63
CA SER A 40 -5.18 24.55 -37.84
C SER A 40 -3.64 24.55 -37.86
N LEU A 41 -3.01 24.68 -36.69
CA LEU A 41 -1.55 24.58 -36.52
C LEU A 41 -0.99 23.23 -37.02
N LEU A 42 -1.75 22.13 -36.87
CA LEU A 42 -1.32 20.78 -37.29
C LEU A 42 -1.15 20.65 -38.81
N PHE A 43 -1.76 21.54 -39.59
CA PHE A 43 -1.75 21.50 -41.06
C PHE A 43 -0.97 22.65 -41.69
N GLN A 44 -0.23 23.45 -40.91
CA GLN A 44 0.51 24.62 -41.40
C GLN A 44 1.52 24.28 -42.51
N ASP A 45 2.18 23.12 -42.40
CA ASP A 45 3.14 22.64 -43.39
C ASP A 45 2.57 21.57 -44.35
N SER A 46 1.26 21.31 -44.28
CA SER A 46 0.61 20.28 -45.10
C SER A 46 0.28 20.80 -46.50
N ARG A 47 0.58 20.00 -47.53
CA ARG A 47 0.17 20.26 -48.94
C ARG A 47 -1.27 19.82 -49.25
N GLU A 48 -2.04 19.43 -48.24
CA GLU A 48 -3.43 19.01 -48.44
C GLU A 48 -4.32 20.15 -48.94
N ASN A 49 -5.42 19.78 -49.60
CA ASN A 49 -6.42 20.72 -50.07
C ASN A 49 -7.05 21.48 -48.87
N GLU A 50 -7.10 22.80 -48.95
CA GLU A 50 -7.64 23.69 -47.91
C GLU A 50 -9.07 23.34 -47.50
N ASP A 51 -9.92 22.89 -48.43
CA ASP A 51 -11.29 22.49 -48.11
C ASP A 51 -11.33 21.26 -47.21
N ARG A 52 -10.38 20.33 -47.39
CA ARG A 52 -10.26 19.14 -46.53
C ARG A 52 -9.70 19.48 -45.16
N LYS A 53 -8.73 20.40 -45.10
CA LYS A 53 -8.18 20.91 -43.83
C LYS A 53 -9.27 21.58 -43.00
N ARG A 54 -10.09 22.44 -43.62
CA ARG A 54 -11.23 23.09 -42.96
C ARG A 54 -12.23 22.07 -42.44
N LEU A 55 -12.61 21.11 -43.26
CA LEU A 55 -13.56 20.06 -42.87
C LEU A 55 -13.04 19.23 -41.67
N PHE A 56 -11.74 18.93 -41.63
CA PHE A 56 -11.12 18.25 -40.51
C PHE A 56 -11.10 19.10 -39.24
N VAL A 57 -10.71 20.37 -39.34
CA VAL A 57 -10.70 21.31 -38.21
C VAL A 57 -12.10 21.45 -37.63
N ASP A 58 -13.12 21.68 -38.47
CA ASP A 58 -14.50 21.84 -38.02
C ASP A 58 -15.05 20.57 -37.35
N ALA A 59 -14.81 19.39 -37.96
CA ALA A 59 -15.22 18.11 -37.37
C ALA A 59 -14.50 17.82 -36.04
N GLY A 60 -13.20 18.15 -35.96
CA GLY A 60 -12.39 17.99 -34.76
C GLY A 60 -12.84 18.92 -33.63
N VAL A 61 -13.14 20.18 -33.94
CA VAL A 61 -13.70 21.15 -32.99
C VAL A 61 -15.03 20.67 -32.45
N GLN A 62 -15.94 20.19 -33.31
CA GLN A 62 -17.24 19.67 -32.89
C GLN A 62 -17.11 18.46 -31.96
N HIS A 63 -16.17 17.54 -32.23
CA HIS A 63 -15.90 16.40 -31.35
C HIS A 63 -15.30 16.84 -30.00
N LEU A 64 -14.35 17.78 -30.02
CA LEU A 64 -13.75 18.32 -28.81
C LEU A 64 -14.75 19.11 -27.96
N GLN A 65 -15.66 19.85 -28.57
CA GLN A 65 -16.77 20.53 -27.87
C GLN A 65 -17.73 19.53 -27.23
N THR A 66 -18.01 18.42 -27.91
CA THR A 66 -18.84 17.34 -27.36
C THR A 66 -18.16 16.72 -26.14
N LEU A 67 -16.85 16.45 -26.21
CA LEU A 67 -16.09 15.95 -25.06
C LEU A 67 -16.00 16.97 -23.92
N TYR A 68 -15.82 18.26 -24.24
CA TYR A 68 -15.77 19.35 -23.27
C TYR A 68 -17.11 19.54 -22.53
N SER A 69 -18.23 19.37 -23.22
CA SER A 69 -19.57 19.44 -22.61
C SER A 69 -19.94 18.18 -21.81
N LEU A 70 -19.39 17.02 -22.16
CA LEU A 70 -19.55 15.76 -21.40
C LEU A 70 -18.68 15.71 -20.12
N PHE A 71 -17.57 16.45 -20.09
CA PHE A 71 -16.68 16.55 -18.94
C PHE A 71 -16.44 18.01 -18.53
N PRO A 72 -17.45 18.72 -18.00
CA PRO A 72 -17.26 20.07 -17.50
C PRO A 72 -16.57 19.98 -16.13
N MET A 73 -15.26 19.76 -16.09
CA MET A 73 -14.52 19.77 -14.82
C MET A 73 -13.37 20.77 -14.89
N PRO A 74 -13.59 22.05 -14.57
CA PRO A 74 -12.60 22.75 -13.79
C PRO A 74 -12.52 22.06 -12.42
N CYS A 75 -11.36 21.54 -12.06
CA CYS A 75 -11.08 21.11 -10.69
C CYS A 75 -11.26 22.34 -9.80
N THR A 76 -12.42 22.49 -9.18
CA THR A 76 -12.77 23.71 -8.44
C THR A 76 -11.85 23.85 -7.22
N GLU A 77 -11.54 25.07 -6.81
CA GLU A 77 -10.75 25.35 -5.59
C GLU A 77 -11.30 24.61 -4.35
N THR A 78 -12.63 24.41 -4.32
CA THR A 78 -13.33 23.61 -3.29
C THR A 78 -13.00 22.11 -3.37
N GLN A 79 -12.81 21.53 -4.55
CA GLN A 79 -12.38 20.14 -4.71
C GLN A 79 -10.91 19.97 -4.31
N ASN A 80 -10.04 20.94 -4.62
CA ASN A 80 -8.65 20.93 -4.16
C ASN A 80 -8.58 21.03 -2.63
N LYS A 81 -9.32 21.96 -2.00
CA LYS A 81 -9.39 22.07 -0.53
C LYS A 81 -9.94 20.80 0.13
N ARG A 82 -10.92 20.12 -0.49
CA ARG A 82 -11.43 18.82 -0.01
C ARG A 82 -10.40 17.71 -0.18
N ALA A 83 -9.70 17.65 -1.31
CA ALA A 83 -8.64 16.67 -1.54
C ALA A 83 -7.47 16.89 -0.57
N GLU A 84 -7.06 18.13 -0.33
CA GLU A 84 -6.05 18.51 0.67
C GLU A 84 -6.47 18.10 2.08
N ALA A 85 -7.74 18.34 2.45
CA ALA A 85 -8.26 17.88 3.74
C ALA A 85 -8.19 16.35 3.88
N ILE A 86 -8.55 15.59 2.84
CA ILE A 86 -8.47 14.13 2.81
C ILE A 86 -7.00 13.65 2.91
N LEU A 87 -6.07 14.31 2.22
CA LEU A 87 -4.64 13.97 2.26
C LEU A 87 -4.01 14.22 3.63
N MET A 88 -4.57 15.14 4.42
CA MET A 88 -4.12 15.45 5.77
C MET A 88 -4.82 14.61 6.86
N GLU A 89 -5.76 13.74 6.50
CA GLU A 89 -6.42 12.87 7.48
C GLU A 89 -5.42 11.88 8.10
N PRO A 90 -5.42 11.71 9.43
CA PRO A 90 -4.50 10.80 10.09
C PRO A 90 -4.84 9.35 9.76
N ILE A 91 -3.89 8.64 9.17
CA ILE A 91 -4.00 7.20 8.97
C ILE A 91 -3.61 6.50 10.28
N TYR A 92 -4.60 5.86 10.91
CA TYR A 92 -4.37 5.08 12.12
C TYR A 92 -3.63 3.77 11.79
N PRO A 93 -2.45 3.49 12.37
CA PRO A 93 -1.71 2.26 12.07
C PRO A 93 -2.51 0.98 12.36
N ALA A 94 -3.42 1.04 13.33
CA ALA A 94 -4.28 -0.09 13.70
C ALA A 94 -5.18 -0.56 12.54
N SER A 95 -5.77 0.34 11.75
CA SER A 95 -6.65 -0.04 10.63
C SER A 95 -5.86 -0.67 9.49
N VAL A 96 -4.68 -0.10 9.19
CA VAL A 96 -3.74 -0.66 8.20
C VAL A 96 -3.31 -2.06 8.62
N LEU A 97 -2.84 -2.23 9.86
CA LEU A 97 -2.39 -3.52 10.38
C LEU A 97 -3.52 -4.56 10.42
N GLN A 98 -4.75 -4.15 10.69
CA GLN A 98 -5.91 -5.03 10.66
C GLN A 98 -6.18 -5.57 9.26
N SER A 99 -6.24 -4.70 8.25
CA SER A 99 -6.46 -5.11 6.86
C SER A 99 -5.31 -5.99 6.34
N GLU A 100 -4.07 -5.58 6.62
CA GLU A 100 -2.87 -6.24 6.15
C GLU A 100 -2.69 -7.62 6.79
N SER A 101 -2.81 -7.73 8.11
CA SER A 101 -2.68 -9.03 8.80
C SER A 101 -3.71 -10.06 8.34
N ARG A 102 -4.96 -9.64 8.06
CA ARG A 102 -5.98 -10.51 7.45
C ARG A 102 -5.56 -10.99 6.07
N SER A 103 -5.01 -10.09 5.25
CA SER A 103 -4.49 -10.42 3.93
C SER A 103 -3.29 -11.38 4.01
N TRP A 104 -2.41 -11.22 5.00
CA TRP A 104 -1.29 -12.11 5.25
C TRP A 104 -1.78 -13.51 5.65
N LEU A 105 -2.75 -13.63 6.54
CA LEU A 105 -3.36 -14.91 6.95
C LEU A 105 -3.97 -15.66 5.76
N GLN A 106 -4.69 -14.95 4.90
CA GLN A 106 -5.21 -15.55 3.66
C GLN A 106 -4.08 -16.01 2.75
N ALA A 107 -3.03 -15.21 2.58
CA ALA A 107 -1.87 -15.57 1.76
C ALA A 107 -1.16 -16.81 2.31
N MET A 108 -0.96 -16.91 3.62
CA MET A 108 -0.39 -18.10 4.28
C MET A 108 -1.23 -19.33 4.00
N ARG A 109 -2.55 -19.29 4.24
CA ARG A 109 -3.45 -20.41 3.99
C ARG A 109 -3.49 -20.82 2.51
N ARG A 110 -3.34 -19.90 1.57
CA ARG A 110 -3.22 -20.21 0.14
C ARG A 110 -1.89 -20.93 -0.15
N ARG A 111 -0.79 -20.47 0.45
CA ARG A 111 0.54 -21.04 0.26
C ARG A 111 0.68 -22.48 0.79
N LEU A 112 -0.05 -22.84 1.85
CA LEU A 112 -0.09 -24.23 2.36
C LEU A 112 -0.55 -25.25 1.31
N ALA A 113 -1.44 -24.86 0.40
CA ALA A 113 -1.91 -25.71 -0.69
C ALA A 113 -1.12 -25.56 -1.99
N ALA A 114 -0.18 -24.62 -2.07
CA ALA A 114 0.57 -24.37 -3.28
C ALA A 114 1.51 -25.55 -3.64
N LYS A 115 1.96 -25.56 -4.90
CA LYS A 115 3.02 -26.48 -5.33
C LYS A 115 4.31 -26.14 -4.58
N LYS A 116 4.99 -27.16 -4.07
CA LYS A 116 6.25 -27.03 -3.33
C LYS A 116 7.34 -26.46 -4.26
N SER A 117 8.14 -25.54 -3.73
CA SER A 117 9.36 -25.11 -4.41
C SER A 117 10.36 -26.27 -4.45
N ILE A 118 11.11 -26.39 -5.55
CA ILE A 118 12.19 -27.38 -5.68
C ILE A 118 13.37 -27.01 -4.78
N ARG A 119 13.69 -25.71 -4.70
CA ARG A 119 14.89 -25.23 -4.02
C ARG A 119 14.76 -25.25 -2.49
N ASN A 120 13.60 -24.85 -1.99
CA ASN A 120 13.31 -24.88 -0.56
C ASN A 120 11.90 -25.43 -0.36
N PRO A 121 11.75 -26.77 -0.43
CA PRO A 121 10.48 -27.41 -0.13
C PRO A 121 10.06 -27.01 1.28
N TYR A 122 8.76 -26.78 1.49
CA TYR A 122 8.21 -26.56 2.84
C TYR A 122 8.62 -25.26 3.55
N TYR A 123 9.21 -24.31 2.82
CA TYR A 123 9.42 -22.94 3.30
C TYR A 123 8.74 -21.93 2.38
N VAL A 124 8.16 -20.90 2.96
CA VAL A 124 7.39 -19.88 2.26
C VAL A 124 7.86 -18.51 2.67
N GLU A 125 7.99 -17.64 1.66
CA GLU A 125 8.13 -16.20 1.86
C GLU A 125 6.95 -15.48 1.22
N ILE A 126 6.36 -14.57 1.98
CA ILE A 126 5.35 -13.62 1.52
C ILE A 126 6.00 -12.23 1.54
N CYS A 127 6.19 -11.65 0.37
CA CYS A 127 6.75 -10.31 0.21
C CYS A 127 5.64 -9.29 -0.03
N ARG A 128 5.66 -8.18 0.69
CA ARG A 128 4.75 -7.03 0.53
C ARG A 128 5.53 -5.73 0.57
N ASP A 129 5.12 -4.78 -0.25
CA ASP A 129 5.53 -3.40 -0.08
C ASP A 129 4.84 -2.88 1.18
N PHE A 130 5.61 -2.29 2.10
CA PHE A 130 5.11 -1.97 3.43
C PHE A 130 5.88 -0.77 4.01
N SER A 131 5.18 0.15 4.67
CA SER A 131 5.82 1.32 5.28
C SER A 131 6.60 0.92 6.54
N TYR A 132 7.76 1.54 6.75
CA TYR A 132 8.59 1.30 7.93
C TYR A 132 7.89 1.79 9.20
N GLU A 133 7.18 2.91 9.10
CA GLU A 133 6.43 3.52 10.20
C GLU A 133 5.42 2.52 10.76
N ILE A 134 4.65 1.86 9.89
CA ILE A 134 3.69 0.83 10.26
C ILE A 134 4.40 -0.42 10.80
N PHE A 135 5.50 -0.86 10.19
CA PHE A 135 6.29 -1.98 10.70
C PHE A 135 6.84 -1.71 12.12
N SER A 136 7.31 -0.49 12.38
CA SER A 136 7.83 -0.09 13.68
C SER A 136 6.79 -0.20 14.79
N VAL A 137 5.50 -0.06 14.46
CA VAL A 137 4.40 -0.29 15.40
C VAL A 137 4.33 -1.76 15.79
N ILE A 138 4.50 -2.69 14.84
CA ILE A 138 4.57 -4.13 15.14
C ILE A 138 5.76 -4.41 16.07
N ALA A 139 6.94 -3.88 15.75
CA ALA A 139 8.13 -4.04 16.59
C ALA A 139 7.92 -3.49 18.02
N LYS A 140 7.26 -2.34 18.15
CA LYS A 140 6.91 -1.76 19.47
C LYS A 140 5.88 -2.60 20.22
N ILE A 141 4.86 -3.13 19.55
CA ILE A 141 3.86 -4.03 20.15
C ILE A 141 4.57 -5.25 20.73
N VAL A 142 5.42 -5.90 19.94
CA VAL A 142 6.17 -7.09 20.35
C VAL A 142 7.17 -6.74 21.46
N GLY A 143 7.86 -5.60 21.37
CA GLY A 143 8.85 -5.20 22.37
C GLY A 143 8.28 -4.67 23.70
N ARG A 144 7.00 -4.28 23.75
CA ARG A 144 6.39 -3.65 24.94
C ARG A 144 5.31 -4.48 25.61
N LEU A 145 4.68 -5.44 24.92
CA LEU A 145 3.62 -6.25 25.52
C LEU A 145 4.22 -7.43 26.32
N ASN A 146 3.76 -7.56 27.56
CA ASN A 146 4.06 -8.71 28.41
C ASN A 146 3.53 -9.98 27.73
N GLY A 147 4.42 -10.88 27.32
CA GLY A 147 4.07 -12.14 26.64
C GLY A 147 5.00 -12.50 25.49
N PHE A 148 5.57 -11.50 24.81
CA PHE A 148 6.55 -11.69 23.74
C PHE A 148 7.97 -11.62 24.28
N VAL A 149 8.38 -12.66 25.00
CA VAL A 149 9.67 -12.71 25.71
C VAL A 149 10.63 -13.72 25.08
N LYS A 150 11.94 -13.49 25.30
CA LYS A 150 12.97 -14.49 25.02
C LYS A 150 12.73 -15.75 25.88
N PRO A 151 13.04 -16.96 25.36
CA PRO A 151 13.67 -17.24 24.06
C PRO A 151 12.68 -17.28 22.88
N PHE A 152 11.38 -17.29 23.14
CA PHE A 152 10.34 -17.58 22.14
C PHE A 152 10.08 -16.45 21.14
N CYS A 153 10.54 -15.24 21.45
CA CYS A 153 10.55 -14.11 20.55
C CYS A 153 11.90 -13.40 20.62
N SER A 154 12.45 -13.05 19.46
CA SER A 154 13.68 -12.29 19.35
C SER A 154 13.54 -11.12 18.36
N HIS A 155 14.27 -10.05 18.65
CA HIS A 155 14.32 -8.85 17.83
C HIS A 155 15.76 -8.56 17.45
N GLY A 156 15.99 -8.36 16.16
CA GLY A 156 17.29 -7.99 15.59
C GLY A 156 17.13 -6.76 14.72
N ASN A 157 18.06 -5.80 14.81
CA ASN A 157 18.03 -4.59 14.02
C ASN A 157 19.43 -4.25 13.54
N ASN A 158 19.58 -3.98 12.24
CA ASN A 158 20.82 -3.46 11.66
C ASN A 158 20.51 -2.45 10.55
N ASN A 159 21.55 -1.95 9.87
CA ASN A 159 21.40 -0.95 8.82
C ASN A 159 20.64 -1.47 7.57
N LYS A 160 20.57 -2.79 7.38
CA LYS A 160 19.93 -3.42 6.20
C LYS A 160 18.49 -3.83 6.46
N ALA A 161 18.21 -4.35 7.65
CA ALA A 161 16.92 -4.93 8.00
C ALA A 161 16.63 -4.87 9.50
N GLU A 162 15.35 -4.92 9.81
CA GLU A 162 14.83 -5.15 11.15
C GLU A 162 13.98 -6.43 11.15
N ILE A 163 14.22 -7.30 12.13
CA ILE A 163 13.74 -8.68 12.14
C ILE A 163 13.07 -8.97 13.47
N ILE A 164 11.86 -9.51 13.41
CA ILE A 164 11.14 -10.08 14.54
C ILE A 164 10.98 -11.57 14.26
N SER A 165 11.55 -12.42 15.11
CA SER A 165 11.47 -13.87 15.00
C SER A 165 10.66 -14.46 16.15
N PHE A 166 9.91 -15.52 15.87
CA PHE A 166 9.14 -16.30 16.82
C PHE A 166 9.49 -17.78 16.68
N THR A 167 9.80 -18.44 17.80
CA THR A 167 9.99 -19.90 17.86
C THR A 167 8.79 -20.62 18.46
N SER A 168 7.71 -19.89 18.77
CA SER A 168 6.46 -20.43 19.29
C SER A 168 5.26 -20.06 18.44
N VAL A 169 4.54 -21.07 17.92
CA VAL A 169 3.29 -20.87 17.16
C VAL A 169 2.21 -20.16 17.99
N ARG A 170 2.23 -20.33 19.33
CA ARG A 170 1.31 -19.65 20.24
C ARG A 170 1.48 -18.13 20.15
N LEU A 171 2.72 -17.64 20.18
CA LEU A 171 3.01 -16.21 20.09
C LEU A 171 2.66 -15.65 18.71
N VAL A 172 2.93 -16.41 17.64
CA VAL A 172 2.50 -16.03 16.30
C VAL A 172 0.97 -15.87 16.25
N ASN A 173 0.24 -16.84 16.82
CA ASN A 173 -1.21 -16.78 16.91
C ASN A 173 -1.71 -15.57 17.72
N GLU A 174 -1.14 -15.32 18.90
CA GLU A 174 -1.47 -14.16 19.74
C GLU A 174 -1.23 -12.83 19.02
N LEU A 175 -0.11 -12.71 18.28
CA LEU A 175 0.17 -11.53 17.47
C LEU A 175 -0.90 -11.33 16.39
N PHE A 176 -1.25 -12.37 15.64
CA PHE A 176 -2.25 -12.26 14.59
C PHE A 176 -3.66 -12.00 15.14
N VAL A 177 -4.02 -12.51 16.31
CA VAL A 177 -5.26 -12.14 17.01
C VAL A 177 -5.29 -10.65 17.29
N LEU A 178 -4.20 -10.12 17.85
CA LEU A 178 -4.08 -8.70 18.21
C LEU A 178 -4.16 -7.78 16.98
N LEU A 179 -3.48 -8.14 15.89
CA LEU A 179 -3.42 -7.35 14.66
C LEU A 179 -4.74 -7.45 13.86
N SER A 180 -5.25 -8.65 13.61
CA SER A 180 -6.40 -8.88 12.71
C SER A 180 -7.76 -8.68 13.37
N LYS A 181 -7.81 -8.67 14.71
CA LYS A 181 -9.04 -8.71 15.51
C LYS A 181 -9.92 -9.95 15.23
N PHE A 182 -9.31 -11.04 14.78
CA PHE A 182 -9.97 -12.34 14.73
C PHE A 182 -9.83 -13.09 16.05
N THR A 183 -10.68 -14.10 16.27
CA THR A 183 -10.56 -15.00 17.41
C THR A 183 -9.34 -15.92 17.24
N SER A 184 -8.87 -16.49 18.35
CA SER A 184 -7.74 -17.43 18.36
C SER A 184 -8.00 -18.63 17.44
N GLU A 185 -9.20 -19.17 17.44
CA GLU A 185 -9.61 -20.33 16.62
C GLU A 185 -9.61 -19.97 15.14
N THR A 186 -10.09 -18.76 14.82
CA THR A 186 -10.12 -18.25 13.45
C THR A 186 -8.70 -18.12 12.91
N VAL A 187 -7.78 -17.50 13.67
CA VAL A 187 -6.38 -17.37 13.27
C VAL A 187 -5.71 -18.75 13.13
N ALA A 188 -5.90 -19.64 14.10
CA ALA A 188 -5.35 -21.00 14.06
C ALA A 188 -5.83 -21.78 12.83
N SER A 189 -7.06 -21.55 12.36
CA SER A 189 -7.59 -22.16 11.13
C SER A 189 -6.86 -21.72 9.85
N TYR A 190 -6.20 -20.55 9.83
CA TYR A 190 -5.39 -20.12 8.69
C TYR A 190 -4.02 -20.80 8.64
N PHE A 191 -3.53 -21.29 9.78
CA PHE A 191 -2.27 -22.03 9.86
C PHE A 191 -2.40 -23.50 9.51
N LYS A 192 -3.61 -23.98 9.18
CA LYS A 192 -3.88 -25.36 8.78
C LYS A 192 -4.70 -25.38 7.49
N ARG A 193 -4.53 -26.43 6.70
CA ARG A 193 -5.29 -26.61 5.47
C ARG A 193 -5.36 -28.07 5.05
N ASP A 194 -6.57 -28.53 4.79
CA ASP A 194 -6.79 -29.79 4.08
C ASP A 194 -6.54 -29.59 2.58
N LEU A 195 -5.83 -30.54 2.00
CA LEU A 195 -5.44 -30.52 0.61
C LEU A 195 -6.46 -31.25 -0.26
N SER A 196 -6.59 -30.80 -1.50
CA SER A 196 -7.52 -31.33 -2.49
C SER A 196 -6.80 -31.82 -3.74
N GLY A 197 -7.56 -32.39 -4.69
CA GLY A 197 -7.02 -32.94 -5.94
C GLY A 197 -6.18 -34.20 -5.71
N SER A 198 -5.00 -34.26 -6.32
CA SER A 198 -4.08 -35.41 -6.18
C SER A 198 -3.56 -35.64 -4.77
N ARG A 199 -3.73 -34.66 -3.86
CA ARG A 199 -3.36 -34.73 -2.45
C ARG A 199 -4.59 -34.79 -1.53
N LYS A 200 -5.73 -35.28 -2.02
CA LYS A 200 -6.96 -35.36 -1.24
C LYS A 200 -6.74 -36.17 0.05
N GLY A 201 -7.18 -35.59 1.17
CA GLY A 201 -7.04 -36.19 2.50
C GLY A 201 -5.68 -35.97 3.16
N HIS A 202 -4.74 -35.31 2.47
CA HIS A 202 -3.55 -34.79 3.12
C HIS A 202 -3.88 -33.49 3.86
N SER A 203 -3.12 -33.18 4.90
CA SER A 203 -3.21 -31.90 5.61
C SER A 203 -1.86 -31.19 5.58
N ALA A 204 -1.90 -29.86 5.58
CA ALA A 204 -0.73 -29.02 5.67
C ALA A 204 -0.88 -28.03 6.82
N ALA A 205 0.19 -27.77 7.56
CA ALA A 205 0.17 -26.86 8.70
C ALA A 205 1.48 -26.10 8.86
N VAL A 206 1.40 -24.86 9.33
CA VAL A 206 2.57 -24.05 9.70
C VAL A 206 3.32 -24.72 10.84
N ILE A 207 4.66 -24.75 10.73
CA ILE A 207 5.56 -25.28 11.77
C ILE A 207 6.37 -24.12 12.31
N VAL A 208 6.33 -23.96 13.63
CA VAL A 208 7.14 -22.98 14.35
C VAL A 208 7.81 -23.69 15.53
N SER A 209 9.13 -23.68 15.58
CA SER A 209 9.96 -24.26 16.64
C SER A 209 11.30 -23.56 16.70
N ASP A 210 12.16 -23.93 17.66
CA ASP A 210 13.51 -23.36 17.80
C ASP A 210 14.43 -23.64 16.59
N ALA A 211 14.08 -24.63 15.75
CA ALA A 211 14.79 -24.93 14.51
C ALA A 211 14.13 -24.30 13.27
N LYS A 212 12.88 -23.87 13.37
CA LYS A 212 12.05 -23.40 12.25
C LYS A 212 11.26 -22.18 12.70
N ASP A 213 11.92 -21.05 12.66
CA ASP A 213 11.36 -19.78 13.09
C ASP A 213 10.24 -19.27 12.16
N PHE A 214 9.30 -18.54 12.74
CA PHE A 214 8.40 -17.65 12.01
C PHE A 214 8.96 -16.23 12.07
N VAL A 215 9.21 -15.61 10.93
CA VAL A 215 10.02 -14.39 10.85
C VAL A 215 9.30 -13.28 10.10
N PHE A 216 9.22 -12.10 10.70
CA PHE A 216 8.95 -10.83 10.01
C PHE A 216 10.27 -10.11 9.77
N THR A 217 10.63 -9.90 8.51
CA THR A 217 11.83 -9.14 8.12
C THR A 217 11.42 -7.90 7.34
N TYR A 218 11.69 -6.73 7.89
CA TYR A 218 11.59 -5.48 7.17
C TYR A 218 12.92 -5.14 6.51
N LYS A 219 12.96 -5.18 5.17
CA LYS A 219 14.13 -4.79 4.39
C LYS A 219 14.07 -3.28 4.16
N LYS A 220 14.94 -2.52 4.84
CA LYS A 220 14.90 -1.04 4.88
C LYS A 220 15.10 -0.39 3.52
N ARG A 221 16.15 -0.79 2.79
CA ARG A 221 16.47 -0.23 1.47
C ARG A 221 15.34 -0.42 0.44
N PRO A 222 14.76 -1.62 0.25
CA PRO A 222 13.67 -1.80 -0.70
C PRO A 222 12.28 -1.42 -0.15
N GLY A 223 12.14 -1.09 1.14
CA GLY A 223 10.85 -0.76 1.75
C GLY A 223 9.86 -1.94 1.76
N LYS A 224 10.34 -3.16 2.04
CA LYS A 224 9.51 -4.37 1.94
C LYS A 224 9.45 -5.16 3.23
N LEU A 225 8.26 -5.64 3.55
CA LEU A 225 8.05 -6.67 4.55
C LEU A 225 8.15 -8.05 3.90
N VAL A 226 8.91 -8.94 4.52
CA VAL A 226 8.99 -10.36 4.18
C VAL A 226 8.54 -11.16 5.39
N ILE A 227 7.50 -11.98 5.21
CA ILE A 227 7.01 -12.93 6.21
C ILE A 227 7.49 -14.31 5.78
N GLY A 228 8.43 -14.87 6.54
CA GLY A 228 9.04 -16.17 6.32
C GLY A 228 8.53 -17.20 7.32
N PHE A 229 8.17 -18.40 6.86
CA PHE A 229 7.76 -19.49 7.74
C PHE A 229 7.93 -20.86 7.07
N SER A 230 8.13 -21.89 7.90
CA SER A 230 8.08 -23.29 7.48
C SER A 230 6.69 -23.89 7.64
N TYR A 231 6.40 -24.93 6.87
CA TYR A 231 5.16 -25.70 7.00
C TYR A 231 5.41 -27.19 6.74
N GLY A 232 4.56 -28.05 7.26
CA GLY A 232 4.59 -29.49 6.98
C GLY A 232 3.40 -29.91 6.15
N GLU A 233 3.53 -31.06 5.48
CA GLU A 233 2.41 -31.83 4.92
C GLU A 233 2.39 -33.21 5.60
N TRP A 234 1.20 -33.71 5.91
CA TRP A 234 0.94 -35.04 6.44
C TRP A 234 -0.03 -35.75 5.50
N ASN A 235 0.24 -37.02 5.20
CA ASN A 235 -0.65 -37.81 4.35
C ASN A 235 -1.91 -38.27 5.10
N VAL A 236 -2.77 -39.02 4.43
CA VAL A 236 -4.03 -39.55 4.97
C VAL A 236 -3.86 -40.37 6.26
N ASN A 237 -2.68 -40.96 6.47
CA ASN A 237 -2.36 -41.78 7.64
C ASN A 237 -1.62 -40.99 8.73
N GLY A 238 -1.44 -39.68 8.55
CA GLY A 238 -0.72 -38.83 9.51
C GLY A 238 0.80 -38.96 9.42
N PHE A 239 1.38 -39.54 8.37
CA PHE A 239 2.83 -39.57 8.20
C PHE A 239 3.35 -38.27 7.58
N PRO A 240 4.36 -37.62 8.19
CA PRO A 240 4.92 -36.38 7.67
C PRO A 240 5.63 -36.62 6.32
N GLN A 241 5.35 -35.76 5.34
CA GLN A 241 5.95 -35.76 4.01
C GLN A 241 7.13 -34.78 3.89
N HIS A 242 7.57 -34.23 5.03
CA HIS A 242 8.60 -33.21 5.16
C HIS A 242 9.67 -33.67 6.15
N THR A 243 10.90 -33.22 5.94
CA THR A 243 12.04 -33.52 6.83
C THR A 243 12.19 -32.43 7.89
N PHE A 244 12.54 -32.83 9.10
CA PHE A 244 12.81 -31.92 10.22
C PHE A 244 14.25 -31.44 10.19
#